data_AF-A0A7S3ATN5-F1
#
_entry.id   AF-A0A7S3ATN5-F1
#
_cell.length_a   1.000
_cell.length_b   1.000
_cell.length_c   1.000
_cell.angle_alpha   90.00
_cell.angle_beta   90.00
_cell.angle_gamma   90.00
#
_symmetry.space_group_name_H-M   'P 1'
#
loop_
_entity.id
_entity.type
_entity.pdbx_description
1 polymer ?
#
loop_
_entity_poly.entity_id
_entity_poly.type
_entity_poly.pdbx_seq_one_letter_code
_entity_poly.pdbx_strand_id
1 'polypeptide(L)'
;VIKQNRGSAGEGIWLCWLWDKASNSKVEIYPAKSYGETKLADDSYLKLMEMNDNHMEYHTVGEFLEFCVNGPTSAKAGNWMSTFPGKYLEGGKEAGGQLVDQRLL
;
A
#
# COMPACT_ATOMS: atom_id res chain seq x y z
N VAL A 1 3.14 7.74 -2.55
CA VAL A 1 4.15 6.69 -2.27
C VAL A 1 3.94 6.26 -0.85
N ILE A 2 3.63 4.99 -0.62
CA ILE A 2 3.40 4.46 0.73
C ILE A 2 4.65 3.69 1.17
N LYS A 3 5.17 3.97 2.36
CA LYS A 3 6.39 3.32 2.88
C LYS A 3 6.42 3.23 4.39
N GLN A 4 7.22 2.30 4.91
CA GLN A 4 7.61 2.30 6.32
C GLN A 4 8.55 3.49 6.59
N ASN A 5 8.48 4.09 7.79
CA ASN A 5 9.44 5.12 8.19
C ASN A 5 10.73 4.53 8.79
N ARG A 6 11.30 3.52 8.12
CA ARG A 6 12.57 2.88 8.47
C ARG A 6 13.35 2.63 7.18
N GLY A 7 14.68 2.70 7.24
CA GLY A 7 15.51 2.52 6.05
C GLY A 7 15.20 1.20 5.34
N SER A 8 14.86 1.27 4.06
CA SER A 8 14.74 0.11 3.18
C SER A 8 15.48 0.41 1.88
N ALA A 9 16.01 -0.64 1.23
CA ALA A 9 16.68 -0.53 -0.07
C ALA A 9 15.66 -0.48 -1.23
N GLY A 10 14.50 0.16 -1.01
CA GLY A 10 13.35 0.14 -1.93
C GLY A 10 12.27 -0.87 -1.55
N GLU A 11 12.58 -1.86 -0.71
CA GLU A 11 11.61 -2.86 -0.25
C GLU A 11 10.52 -2.22 0.61
N GLY A 12 9.27 -2.66 0.45
CA GLY A 12 8.13 -2.10 1.16
C GLY A 12 7.83 -0.63 0.83
N ILE A 13 8.40 -0.09 -0.25
CA ILE A 13 8.09 1.24 -0.79
C ILE A 13 7.22 1.07 -2.03
N TRP A 14 6.00 1.58 -1.97
CA TRP A 14 4.98 1.34 -2.98
C TRP A 14 4.57 2.62 -3.70
N LEU A 15 4.64 2.60 -5.03
CA LEU A 15 3.80 3.49 -5.84
C LEU A 15 2.39 2.90 -5.88
N CYS A 16 1.41 3.68 -5.45
CA CYS A 16 0.02 3.25 -5.33
C CYS A 16 -0.85 4.05 -6.28
N TRP A 17 -1.65 3.36 -7.08
CA TRP A 17 -2.67 3.97 -7.93
C TRP A 17 -4.03 3.33 -7.66
N LEU A 18 -5.07 4.16 -7.59
CA LEU A 18 -6.44 3.67 -7.64
C LEU A 18 -6.70 3.08 -9.04
N TRP A 19 -7.24 1.87 -9.07
CA TRP A 19 -7.38 1.09 -10.29
C TRP A 19 -8.82 0.58 -10.42
N ASP A 20 -9.37 0.63 -11.62
CA ASP A 20 -10.62 -0.05 -11.94
C ASP A 20 -10.30 -1.47 -12.39
N LYS A 21 -10.73 -2.45 -11.59
CA LYS A 21 -10.51 -3.87 -11.84
C LYS A 21 -11.25 -4.37 -13.09
N ALA A 22 -12.45 -3.86 -13.36
CA ALA A 22 -13.30 -4.34 -14.45
C ALA A 22 -12.76 -3.89 -15.81
N SER A 23 -12.35 -2.62 -15.91
CA SER A 23 -11.76 -2.07 -17.14
C SER A 23 -10.24 -2.25 -17.24
N ASN A 24 -9.59 -2.72 -16.17
CA ASN A 24 -8.15 -2.82 -16.04
C ASN A 24 -7.43 -1.51 -16.40
N SER A 25 -7.90 -0.40 -15.83
CA SER A 25 -7.37 0.93 -16.11
C SER A 25 -7.22 1.77 -14.84
N LYS A 26 -6.38 2.79 -14.92
CA LYS A 26 -6.19 3.73 -13.82
C LYS A 26 -7.44 4.59 -13.64
N VAL A 27 -7.83 4.81 -12.39
CA VAL A 27 -8.84 5.84 -12.09
C VAL A 27 -8.15 7.21 -12.15
N GLU A 28 -8.47 8.00 -13.18
CA GLU A 28 -7.84 9.31 -13.39
C GLU A 28 -8.39 10.40 -12.47
N ILE A 29 -9.68 10.33 -12.14
CA ILE A 29 -10.34 11.29 -11.25
C ILE A 29 -10.53 10.62 -9.89
N TYR A 30 -9.72 11.02 -8.92
CA TYR A 30 -9.87 10.56 -7.54
C TYR A 30 -11.21 11.01 -6.94
N PRO A 31 -11.81 10.22 -6.02
CA PRO A 31 -13.12 10.51 -5.43
C PRO A 31 -13.13 11.70 -4.46
N ALA A 32 -11.97 12.26 -4.13
CA ALA A 32 -11.82 13.40 -3.23
C ALA A 32 -10.78 14.39 -3.75
N LYS A 33 -11.02 15.68 -3.47
CA LYS A 33 -10.07 16.77 -3.76
C LYS A 33 -9.28 17.17 -2.53
N SER A 34 -9.87 16.98 -1.34
CA SER A 34 -9.24 17.29 -0.06
C SER A 34 -9.02 16.04 0.78
N TYR A 35 -7.96 16.06 1.60
CA TYR A 35 -7.69 14.97 2.53
C TYR A 35 -8.86 14.79 3.52
N GLY A 36 -9.31 13.54 3.70
CA GLY A 36 -10.37 13.18 4.64
C GLY A 36 -11.80 13.41 4.14
N GLU A 37 -11.99 13.98 2.95
CA GLU A 37 -13.32 14.20 2.35
C GLU A 37 -14.04 12.88 2.04
N THR A 38 -13.31 11.89 1.54
CA THR A 38 -13.82 10.54 1.26
C THR A 38 -12.82 9.51 1.78
N LYS A 39 -13.34 8.35 2.20
CA LYS A 39 -12.55 7.16 2.50
C LYS A 39 -12.84 6.10 1.44
N LEU A 40 -11.79 5.44 0.96
CA LEU A 40 -11.95 4.26 0.12
C LEU A 40 -12.51 3.11 0.96
N ALA A 41 -13.31 2.26 0.33
CA ALA A 41 -13.77 1.02 0.93
C ALA A 41 -12.67 -0.05 0.83
N ASP A 42 -12.72 -1.05 1.71
CA ASP A 42 -11.71 -2.12 1.75
C ASP A 42 -11.62 -2.89 0.43
N ASP A 43 -12.70 -2.96 -0.34
CA ASP A 43 -12.77 -3.64 -1.64
C ASP A 43 -12.32 -2.76 -2.83
N SER A 44 -11.99 -1.48 -2.59
CA SER A 44 -11.42 -0.61 -3.62
C SER A 44 -10.09 -1.18 -4.11
N TYR A 45 -9.87 -1.14 -5.43
CA TYR A 45 -8.75 -1.88 -6.04
C TYR A 45 -7.55 -0.98 -6.32
N LEU A 46 -6.36 -1.49 -6.04
CA LEU A 46 -5.09 -0.80 -6.18
C LEU A 46 -4.19 -1.53 -7.16
N LYS A 47 -3.46 -0.73 -7.94
CA LYS A 47 -2.24 -1.16 -8.62
C LYS A 47 -1.06 -0.67 -7.78
N LEU A 48 -0.18 -1.59 -7.40
CA LEU A 48 0.94 -1.37 -6.50
C LEU A 48 2.25 -1.73 -7.19
N MET A 49 3.22 -0.82 -7.26
CA MET A 49 4.56 -1.12 -7.77
C MET A 49 5.58 -1.01 -6.64
N GLU A 50 6.32 -2.08 -6.37
CA GLU A 50 7.39 -2.05 -5.38
C GLU A 50 8.64 -1.40 -5.98
N MET A 51 9.28 -0.49 -5.25
CA MET A 51 10.39 0.31 -5.80
C MET A 51 11.74 -0.42 -5.83
N ASN A 52 11.86 -1.59 -5.20
CA ASN A 52 13.10 -2.39 -5.21
C ASN A 52 13.35 -3.05 -6.58
N ASP A 53 12.33 -3.57 -7.24
CA ASP A 53 12.46 -4.32 -8.51
C ASP A 53 11.41 -3.94 -9.58
N ASN A 54 10.54 -2.97 -9.28
CA ASN A 54 9.44 -2.50 -10.13
C ASN A 54 8.38 -3.55 -10.49
N HIS A 55 8.29 -4.66 -9.76
CA HIS A 55 7.20 -5.60 -10.00
C HIS A 55 5.85 -4.95 -9.66
N MET A 56 4.79 -5.46 -10.31
CA MET A 56 3.45 -4.95 -10.17
C MET A 56 2.58 -5.98 -9.45
N GLU A 57 1.96 -5.55 -8.36
CA GLU A 57 0.94 -6.31 -7.65
C GLU A 57 -0.41 -5.59 -7.72
N TYR A 58 -1.49 -6.34 -7.55
CA TYR A 58 -2.84 -5.81 -7.57
C TYR A 58 -3.61 -6.34 -6.38
N HIS A 59 -4.01 -5.43 -5.51
CA HIS A 59 -4.64 -5.75 -4.24
C HIS A 59 -5.78 -4.80 -3.96
N THR A 60 -6.71 -5.25 -3.14
CA THR A 60 -7.69 -4.37 -2.54
C THR A 60 -7.04 -3.48 -1.48
N VAL A 61 -7.68 -2.36 -1.15
CA VAL A 61 -7.24 -1.48 -0.05
C VAL A 61 -7.15 -2.26 1.26
N GLY A 62 -8.11 -3.15 1.54
CA GLY A 62 -8.13 -3.99 2.73
C GLY A 62 -6.93 -4.93 2.81
N GLU A 63 -6.63 -5.64 1.71
CA GLU A 63 -5.45 -6.52 1.61
C GLU A 63 -4.14 -5.75 1.83
N PHE A 64 -4.01 -4.57 1.20
CA PHE A 64 -2.79 -3.76 1.34
C PHE A 64 -2.62 -3.19 2.76
N LEU A 65 -3.71 -2.71 3.39
CA LEU A 65 -3.66 -2.26 4.78
C LEU A 65 -3.33 -3.43 5.72
N GLU A 66 -3.90 -4.61 5.50
CA GLU A 66 -3.59 -5.80 6.28
C GLU A 66 -2.11 -6.20 6.13
N PHE A 67 -1.56 -6.20 4.92
CA PHE A 67 -0.12 -6.38 4.69
C PHE A 67 0.71 -5.35 5.47
N CYS A 68 0.33 -4.08 5.40
CA CYS A 68 1.03 -3.01 6.12
C CYS A 68 0.96 -3.19 7.64
N VAL A 69 -0.09 -3.77 8.21
CA VAL A 69 -0.27 -3.88 9.66
C VAL A 69 0.23 -5.22 10.20
N ASN A 70 -0.17 -6.33 9.59
CA ASN A 70 0.02 -7.70 10.08
C ASN A 70 0.95 -8.54 9.20
N GLY A 71 1.28 -8.07 7.99
CA GLY A 71 2.18 -8.74 7.05
C GLY A 71 1.49 -9.79 6.17
N PRO A 72 2.23 -10.35 5.19
CA PRO A 72 1.67 -11.19 4.12
C PRO A 72 1.22 -12.57 4.60
N THR A 73 1.61 -13.00 5.81
CA THR A 73 1.17 -14.29 6.39
C THR A 73 -0.22 -14.22 7.02
N SER A 74 -0.81 -13.02 7.14
CA SER A 74 -2.19 -12.88 7.58
C SER A 74 -3.14 -13.43 6.52
N ALA A 75 -4.13 -14.22 6.94
CA ALA A 75 -5.14 -14.79 6.05
C ALA A 75 -5.97 -13.73 5.30
N LYS A 76 -5.97 -12.47 5.76
CA LYS A 76 -6.68 -11.35 5.14
C LYS A 76 -5.82 -10.52 4.19
N ALA A 77 -4.51 -10.76 4.14
CA ALA A 77 -3.60 -9.96 3.32
C ALA A 77 -3.68 -10.33 1.82
N GLY A 78 -4.28 -11.46 1.46
CA GLY A 78 -4.19 -11.99 0.10
C GLY A 78 -2.83 -12.65 -0.16
N ASN A 79 -2.45 -12.80 -1.42
CA ASN A 79 -1.19 -13.43 -1.82
C ASN A 79 -0.21 -12.40 -2.37
N TRP A 80 0.96 -12.28 -1.76
CA TRP A 80 1.97 -11.29 -2.13
C TRP A 80 3.16 -11.94 -2.82
N MET A 81 3.70 -11.27 -3.83
CA MET A 81 4.99 -11.59 -4.46
C MET A 81 6.15 -10.90 -3.74
N SER A 82 5.90 -9.74 -3.13
CA SER A 82 6.87 -9.02 -2.32
C SER A 82 7.54 -9.91 -1.28
N THR A 83 8.86 -9.81 -1.17
CA THR A 83 9.63 -10.43 -0.09
C THR A 83 9.67 -9.56 1.17
N PHE A 84 9.14 -8.34 1.12
CA PHE A 84 9.08 -7.46 2.28
C PHE A 84 8.07 -8.00 3.32
N PRO A 85 8.40 -8.00 4.62
CA PRO A 85 7.57 -8.64 5.64
C PRO A 85 6.28 -7.88 6.00
N GLY A 86 6.05 -6.70 5.42
CA GLY A 86 4.93 -5.85 5.80
C GLY A 86 5.14 -5.22 7.18
N LYS A 87 4.10 -5.19 8.01
CA LYS A 87 4.18 -4.86 9.46
C LYS A 87 4.86 -3.53 9.80
N TYR A 88 4.42 -2.48 9.14
CA TYR A 88 4.99 -1.13 9.16
C TYR A 88 4.92 -0.50 10.56
N LEU A 89 3.97 -0.96 11.39
CA LEU A 89 3.69 -0.45 12.73
C LEU A 89 4.26 -1.34 13.85
N GLU A 90 4.95 -2.43 13.53
CA GLU A 90 5.47 -3.38 14.52
C GLU A 90 6.49 -2.73 15.46
N GLY A 91 6.37 -3.04 16.75
CA GLY A 91 7.17 -2.43 17.82
C GLY A 91 6.73 -1.02 18.22
N GLY A 92 5.72 -0.44 17.56
CA GLY A 92 5.18 0.88 17.89
C GLY A 92 6.11 2.05 17.57
N LYS A 93 5.69 3.26 17.96
CA LYS A 93 6.36 4.52 17.60
C LYS A 93 7.81 4.59 18.08
N GLU A 94 8.11 4.05 19.27
CA GLU A 94 9.47 4.06 19.84
C GLU A 94 10.44 3.22 19.02
N ALA A 95 9.96 2.13 18.40
CA ALA A 95 10.73 1.36 17.44
C ALA A 95 10.76 1.99 16.03
N GLY A 96 10.13 3.15 15.82
CA GLY A 96 9.98 3.77 14.49
C GLY A 96 8.84 3.20 13.64
N GLY A 97 7.93 2.42 14.23
CA GLY A 97 6.75 1.89 13.55
C GLY A 97 5.81 3.01 13.10
N GLN A 98 5.77 3.27 11.80
CA GLN A 98 5.02 4.36 11.17
C GLN A 98 4.76 4.04 9.69
N LEU A 99 3.62 4.51 9.19
CA LEU A 99 3.30 4.52 7.77
C LEU A 99 3.40 5.95 7.25
N VAL A 100 4.13 6.13 6.14
CA VAL A 100 4.33 7.41 5.50
C VAL A 100 3.63 7.40 4.14
N ASP A 101 2.74 8.37 3.93
CA ASP A 101 2.28 8.75 2.60
C ASP A 101 3.08 9.96 2.12
N GLN A 102 3.98 9.71 1.17
CA GLN A 102 4.77 10.73 0.51
C GLN A 102 4.24 10.97 -0.89
N ARG A 103 3.76 12.19 -1.16
CA ARG A 103 3.43 12.62 -2.52
C ARG A 103 4.71 12.87 -3.31
N LEU A 104 4.72 12.45 -4.56
CA LEU A 104 5.74 12.90 -5.51
C LEU A 104 5.35 14.34 -5.89
N LEU A 105 6.24 15.30 -5.60
CA LEU A 105 6.13 16.70 -6.01
C LEU A 105 6.73 16.89 -7.40
#